data_AF-A0A947BF89-F1
#
_entry.id   AF-A0A947BF89-F1
#
_cell.length_a   1.000
_cell.length_b   1.000
_cell.length_c   1.000
_cell.angle_alpha   90.00
_cell.angle_beta   90.00
_cell.angle_gamma   90.00
#
_symmetry.space_group_name_H-M   'P 1'
#
loop_
_entity.id
_entity.type
_entity.pdbx_description
1 polymer ?
#
loop_
_entity_poly.entity_id
_entity_poly.type
_entity_poly.pdbx_seq_one_letter_code
_entity_poly.pdbx_strand_id
1 'polypeptide(L)'
;MYDFLLLASLIVFLATVTAYMRHPAAALAHPASFYLVFHGFIFVFRPLVARWYDFDFVYRLYDFEPSMSDKITVILGANLGMLVFVALTLGIGSRAPEAQPREACDRMRVVVCKPFLAAIALLTPVAAYSQIGNWVLRVNNFETMVRDAATGNMVNIQGNGWFTDAALMMAPMAVMTVWLSRYRWWGWAYFAGFAFLQAGTGTRHAIIYATAAVAICWLLEKGRKWFDWRAVALALVAAVAFNQIVIDRGGAVRSIVAEDLGDGYIDEQTLDPLEHMDFASLEYFEYIVYAVPQRTGTYDYFAHVLQIFTEPVPRAIWEGKPVGSPIQHFSLWDYGRPIGMTASMPGIGWMSLGYPGIVIQASVFAFIFGGIYRLLLMRRDGPLARLAYALAIAMTVLGFRDGTLLTLLRTLPFYFGPLFLALLFVRISRPAGIPDVLLAQEANAPRFLEQTPAERRRSLATKAP
;
A
#
# COMPACT_ATOMS: atom_id res chain seq x y z
N MET A 1 -15.21 -24.15 -19.91
CA MET A 1 -15.69 -23.80 -18.54
C MET A 1 -14.93 -22.61 -17.98
N TYR A 2 -13.60 -22.59 -18.02
CA TYR A 2 -12.79 -21.46 -17.52
C TYR A 2 -13.14 -20.11 -18.18
N ASP A 3 -13.26 -20.06 -19.52
CA ASP A 3 -13.57 -18.82 -20.24
C ASP A 3 -14.94 -18.22 -19.83
N PHE A 4 -15.93 -19.07 -19.56
CA PHE A 4 -17.22 -18.64 -19.02
C PHE A 4 -17.08 -17.99 -17.64
N LEU A 5 -16.20 -18.54 -16.79
CA LEU A 5 -15.96 -18.01 -15.45
C LEU A 5 -15.20 -16.68 -15.51
N LEU A 6 -14.21 -16.54 -16.40
CA LEU A 6 -13.55 -15.26 -16.67
C LEU A 6 -14.55 -14.20 -17.13
N LEU A 7 -15.47 -14.55 -18.03
CA LEU A 7 -16.55 -13.65 -18.47
C LEU A 7 -17.48 -13.28 -17.31
N ALA A 8 -17.90 -14.25 -16.48
CA ALA A 8 -18.73 -13.98 -15.31
C ALA A 8 -18.01 -13.07 -14.30
N SER A 9 -16.72 -13.28 -14.07
CA SER A 9 -15.87 -12.41 -13.23
C SER A 9 -15.84 -10.97 -13.74
N LEU A 10 -15.63 -10.79 -15.05
CA LEU A 10 -15.69 -9.49 -15.70
C LEU A 10 -17.05 -8.81 -15.52
N ILE A 11 -18.15 -9.54 -15.70
CA ILE A 11 -19.51 -9.00 -15.52
C ILE A 11 -19.72 -8.54 -14.07
N VAL A 12 -19.33 -9.36 -13.09
CA VAL A 12 -19.44 -9.02 -11.66
C VAL A 12 -18.59 -7.79 -11.30
N PHE A 13 -17.38 -7.71 -11.84
CA PHE A 13 -16.52 -6.54 -11.70
C PHE A 13 -17.17 -5.28 -12.29
N LEU A 14 -17.64 -5.33 -13.54
CA LEU A 14 -18.29 -4.19 -14.21
C LEU A 14 -19.55 -3.74 -13.47
N ALA A 15 -20.34 -4.68 -12.94
CA ALA A 15 -21.52 -4.38 -12.12
C ALA A 15 -21.12 -3.68 -10.80
N THR A 16 -20.07 -4.15 -10.13
CA THR A 16 -19.55 -3.58 -8.88
C THR A 16 -18.98 -2.18 -9.11
N VAL A 17 -18.20 -1.97 -10.19
CA VAL A 17 -17.69 -0.67 -10.59
C VAL A 17 -18.85 0.28 -10.92
N THR A 18 -19.85 -0.16 -11.66
CA THR A 18 -21.01 0.66 -12.00
C THR A 18 -21.79 1.07 -10.75
N ALA A 19 -22.01 0.14 -9.81
CA ALA A 19 -22.64 0.42 -8.53
C ALA A 19 -21.82 1.42 -7.71
N TYR A 20 -20.50 1.24 -7.66
CA TYR A 20 -19.58 2.16 -7.01
C TYR A 20 -19.63 3.57 -7.63
N MET A 21 -19.52 3.69 -8.95
CA MET A 21 -19.52 4.98 -9.66
C MET A 21 -20.84 5.75 -9.51
N ARG A 22 -21.95 5.06 -9.25
CA ARG A 22 -23.26 5.67 -8.96
C ARG A 22 -23.43 6.06 -7.49
N HIS A 23 -22.55 5.58 -6.60
CA HIS A 23 -22.64 5.85 -5.17
C HIS A 23 -22.21 7.29 -4.83
N PRO A 24 -22.86 8.00 -3.88
CA PRO A 24 -22.47 9.38 -3.52
C PRO A 24 -21.02 9.55 -3.04
N ALA A 25 -20.47 8.49 -2.45
CA ALA A 25 -19.07 8.41 -1.99
C ALA A 25 -18.04 8.19 -3.09
N ALA A 26 -18.45 7.96 -4.33
CA ALA A 26 -17.53 7.67 -5.43
C ALA A 26 -16.53 8.81 -5.62
N ALA A 27 -15.26 8.51 -5.43
CA ALA A 27 -14.14 9.43 -5.57
C ALA A 27 -12.84 8.62 -5.59
N LEU A 28 -11.83 9.09 -6.31
CA LEU A 28 -10.54 8.43 -6.34
C LEU A 28 -9.89 8.33 -4.95
N ALA A 29 -10.18 9.29 -4.08
CA ALA A 29 -9.73 9.27 -2.69
C ALA A 29 -10.40 8.18 -1.84
N HIS A 30 -11.50 7.56 -2.26
CA HIS A 30 -12.16 6.51 -1.47
C HIS A 30 -11.39 5.18 -1.56
N PRO A 31 -11.28 4.38 -0.47
CA PRO A 31 -10.55 3.10 -0.48
C PRO A 31 -11.00 2.11 -1.56
N ALA A 32 -12.32 2.04 -1.80
CA ALA A 32 -12.88 1.22 -2.88
C ALA A 32 -12.30 1.54 -4.26
N SER A 33 -11.91 2.78 -4.57
CA SER A 33 -11.28 3.11 -5.85
C SER A 33 -9.96 2.37 -6.04
N PHE A 34 -9.08 2.40 -5.03
CA PHE A 34 -7.80 1.72 -5.07
C PHE A 34 -7.97 0.20 -5.19
N TYR A 35 -8.91 -0.36 -4.42
CA TYR A 35 -9.13 -1.80 -4.47
C TYR A 35 -9.76 -2.25 -5.79
N LEU A 36 -10.70 -1.49 -6.36
CA LEU A 36 -11.28 -1.81 -7.67
C LEU A 36 -10.25 -1.71 -8.80
N VAL A 37 -9.32 -0.75 -8.75
CA VAL A 37 -8.20 -0.69 -9.72
C VAL A 37 -7.28 -1.90 -9.57
N PHE A 38 -6.87 -2.23 -8.35
CA PHE A 38 -6.05 -3.41 -8.08
C PHE A 38 -6.75 -4.70 -8.53
N HIS A 39 -7.99 -4.91 -8.10
CA HIS A 39 -8.78 -6.11 -8.43
C HIS A 39 -9.05 -6.22 -9.92
N GLY A 40 -9.45 -5.12 -10.57
CA GLY A 40 -9.68 -5.08 -12.01
C GLY A 40 -8.44 -5.41 -12.81
N PHE A 41 -7.27 -4.92 -12.39
CA PHE A 41 -6.02 -5.24 -13.07
C PHE A 41 -5.56 -6.68 -12.84
N ILE A 42 -5.50 -7.12 -11.58
CA ILE A 42 -4.89 -8.39 -11.17
C ILE A 42 -5.81 -9.60 -11.33
N PHE A 43 -7.10 -9.47 -10.98
CA PHE A 43 -8.04 -10.59 -10.91
C PHE A 43 -9.10 -10.60 -12.01
N VAL A 44 -9.06 -9.63 -12.94
CA VAL A 44 -10.02 -9.54 -14.06
C VAL A 44 -9.30 -9.39 -15.39
N PHE A 45 -8.53 -8.31 -15.58
CA PHE A 45 -7.83 -8.05 -16.83
C PHE A 45 -6.66 -9.02 -17.06
N ARG A 46 -5.73 -9.13 -16.11
CA ARG A 46 -4.56 -10.00 -16.27
C ARG A 46 -4.92 -11.48 -16.50
N PRO A 47 -5.91 -12.10 -15.83
CA PRO A 47 -6.30 -13.49 -16.13
C PRO A 47 -6.79 -13.68 -17.57
N LEU A 48 -7.44 -12.68 -18.18
CA LEU A 48 -7.82 -12.72 -19.60
C LEU A 48 -6.59 -12.71 -20.51
N VAL A 49 -5.58 -11.89 -20.17
CA VAL A 49 -4.30 -11.84 -20.89
C VAL A 49 -3.53 -13.15 -20.69
N ALA A 50 -3.44 -13.65 -19.46
CA ALA A 50 -2.77 -14.90 -19.13
C ALA A 50 -3.40 -16.09 -19.87
N ARG A 51 -4.72 -16.08 -20.04
CA ARG A 51 -5.44 -17.07 -20.84
C ARG A 51 -5.16 -16.95 -22.35
N TRP A 52 -4.85 -15.76 -22.86
CA TRP A 52 -4.57 -15.52 -24.27
C TRP A 52 -3.13 -15.87 -24.66
N TYR A 53 -2.17 -15.56 -23.78
CA TYR A 53 -0.74 -15.83 -23.98
C TYR A 53 -0.29 -17.16 -23.34
N ASP A 54 -1.20 -17.89 -22.69
CA ASP A 54 -0.92 -19.15 -22.00
C ASP A 54 0.24 -19.04 -20.98
N PHE A 55 0.16 -18.05 -20.10
CA PHE A 55 1.19 -17.84 -19.06
C PHE A 55 1.43 -19.09 -18.23
N ASP A 56 2.69 -19.49 -18.12
CA ASP A 56 3.11 -20.68 -17.40
C ASP A 56 4.35 -20.47 -16.52
N PHE A 57 4.97 -19.27 -16.60
CA PHE A 57 6.24 -19.00 -15.93
C PHE A 57 6.20 -19.29 -14.43
N VAL A 58 5.18 -18.81 -13.72
CA VAL A 58 5.05 -19.01 -12.26
C VAL A 58 4.76 -20.47 -11.91
N TYR A 59 4.01 -21.18 -12.74
CA TYR A 59 3.74 -22.61 -12.58
C TYR A 59 5.03 -23.43 -12.66
N ARG A 60 5.87 -23.15 -13.68
CA ARG A 60 7.19 -23.76 -13.83
C ARG A 60 8.16 -23.37 -12.72
N LEU A 61 8.16 -22.09 -12.32
CA LEU A 61 9.06 -21.58 -11.28
C LEU A 61 8.75 -22.21 -9.91
N TYR A 62 7.47 -22.38 -9.58
CA TYR A 62 7.03 -22.89 -8.29
C TYR A 62 6.85 -24.41 -8.27
N ASP A 63 6.97 -25.06 -9.44
CA ASP A 63 6.80 -26.51 -9.62
C ASP A 63 5.39 -26.99 -9.23
N PHE A 64 4.36 -26.28 -9.73
CA PHE A 64 2.96 -26.66 -9.55
C PHE A 64 2.12 -26.39 -10.80
N GLU A 65 1.04 -27.14 -10.96
CA GLU A 65 0.04 -26.90 -11.99
C GLU A 65 -1.36 -26.87 -11.34
N PRO A 66 -2.08 -25.73 -11.38
CA PRO A 66 -3.39 -25.64 -10.76
C PRO A 66 -4.42 -26.42 -11.56
N SER A 67 -5.24 -27.22 -10.86
CA SER A 67 -6.38 -27.88 -11.49
C SER A 67 -7.43 -26.85 -11.92
N MET A 68 -8.35 -27.27 -12.79
CA MET A 68 -9.49 -26.42 -13.17
C MET A 68 -10.33 -26.00 -11.95
N SER A 69 -10.45 -26.87 -10.94
CA SER A 69 -11.15 -26.57 -9.69
C SER A 69 -10.44 -25.49 -8.87
N ASP A 70 -9.12 -25.48 -8.86
CA ASP A 70 -8.32 -24.49 -8.14
C ASP A 70 -8.50 -23.11 -8.78
N LYS A 71 -8.42 -23.04 -10.12
CA LYS A 71 -8.67 -21.79 -10.87
C LYS A 71 -10.08 -21.23 -10.64
N ILE A 72 -11.10 -22.10 -10.61
CA ILE A 72 -12.48 -21.72 -10.29
C ILE A 72 -12.56 -21.11 -8.88
N THR A 73 -11.96 -21.80 -7.91
CA THR A 73 -11.97 -21.41 -6.50
C THR A 73 -11.31 -20.04 -6.30
N VAL A 74 -10.17 -19.79 -6.96
CA VAL A 74 -9.48 -18.51 -6.90
C VAL A 74 -10.35 -17.37 -7.42
N ILE A 75 -10.98 -17.52 -8.58
CA ILE A 75 -11.77 -16.43 -9.17
C ILE A 75 -13.03 -16.15 -8.32
N LEU A 76 -13.68 -17.20 -7.80
CA LEU A 76 -14.81 -17.04 -6.87
C LEU A 76 -14.36 -16.37 -5.57
N GLY A 77 -13.24 -16.80 -4.98
CA GLY A 77 -12.67 -16.23 -3.77
C GLY A 77 -12.25 -14.76 -3.94
N ALA A 78 -11.60 -14.43 -5.04
CA ALA A 78 -11.21 -13.05 -5.35
C ALA A 78 -12.45 -12.15 -5.48
N ASN A 79 -13.47 -12.58 -6.22
CA ASN A 79 -14.71 -11.81 -6.37
C ASN A 79 -15.49 -11.67 -5.05
N LEU A 80 -15.51 -12.70 -4.20
CA LEU A 80 -16.06 -12.59 -2.86
C LEU A 80 -15.32 -11.50 -2.04
N GLY A 81 -13.98 -11.52 -2.07
CA GLY A 81 -13.16 -10.48 -1.41
C GLY A 81 -13.45 -9.07 -1.94
N MET A 82 -13.61 -8.91 -3.26
CA MET A 82 -14.06 -7.68 -3.90
C MET A 82 -15.38 -7.17 -3.32
N LEU A 83 -16.41 -8.00 -3.39
CA LEU A 83 -17.77 -7.63 -2.98
C LEU A 83 -17.83 -7.24 -1.50
N VAL A 84 -17.20 -8.04 -0.63
CA VAL A 84 -17.15 -7.77 0.81
C VAL A 84 -16.44 -6.45 1.11
N PHE A 85 -15.24 -6.25 0.55
CA PHE A 85 -14.48 -5.03 0.81
C PHE A 85 -15.22 -3.78 0.32
N VAL A 86 -15.73 -3.81 -0.91
CA VAL A 86 -16.42 -2.65 -1.51
C VAL A 86 -17.71 -2.34 -0.75
N ALA A 87 -18.52 -3.34 -0.43
CA ALA A 87 -19.77 -3.14 0.32
C ALA A 87 -19.52 -2.53 1.71
N LEU A 88 -18.56 -3.08 2.46
CA LEU A 88 -18.26 -2.61 3.82
C LEU A 88 -17.61 -1.22 3.82
N THR A 89 -16.64 -0.96 2.92
CA THR A 89 -16.02 0.37 2.85
C THR A 89 -17.03 1.46 2.48
N LEU A 90 -17.96 1.19 1.57
CA LEU A 90 -19.06 2.11 1.25
C LEU A 90 -20.02 2.32 2.42
N GLY A 91 -20.31 1.26 3.19
CA GLY A 91 -21.12 1.34 4.40
C GLY A 91 -20.48 2.23 5.49
N ILE A 92 -19.16 2.16 5.65
CA ILE A 92 -18.41 2.97 6.63
C ILE A 92 -18.23 4.42 6.15
N GLY A 93 -17.98 4.60 4.86
CA GLY A 93 -17.55 5.84 4.21
C GLY A 93 -18.55 6.37 3.18
N SER A 94 -19.80 6.61 3.55
CA SER A 94 -20.89 6.80 2.58
C SER A 94 -20.94 8.14 1.82
N ARG A 95 -19.97 9.03 2.02
CA ARG A 95 -19.95 10.37 1.40
C ARG A 95 -18.57 10.69 0.82
N ALA A 96 -18.53 11.58 -0.18
CA ALA A 96 -17.29 12.10 -0.71
C ALA A 96 -16.68 13.18 0.21
N PRO A 97 -15.36 13.41 0.20
CA PRO A 97 -14.74 14.46 0.99
C PRO A 97 -15.13 15.84 0.45
N GLU A 98 -15.38 16.78 1.36
CA GLU A 98 -15.69 18.17 1.00
C GLU A 98 -14.41 18.94 0.62
N ALA A 99 -14.54 19.97 -0.22
CA ALA A 99 -13.41 20.82 -0.61
C ALA A 99 -12.82 21.54 0.61
N GLN A 100 -11.49 21.68 0.66
CA GLN A 100 -10.85 22.48 1.70
C GLN A 100 -10.76 23.95 1.27
N PRO A 101 -11.04 24.92 2.17
CA PRO A 101 -10.69 26.30 1.92
C PRO A 101 -9.19 26.45 1.70
N ARG A 102 -8.79 27.01 0.56
CA ARG A 102 -7.37 27.22 0.19
C ARG A 102 -6.58 27.98 1.26
N GLU A 103 -7.22 28.95 1.90
CA GLU A 103 -6.61 29.72 2.99
C GLU A 103 -6.23 28.86 4.19
N ALA A 104 -7.02 27.84 4.51
CA ALA A 104 -6.70 26.93 5.61
C ALA A 104 -5.43 26.13 5.31
N CYS A 105 -5.28 25.63 4.08
CA CYS A 105 -4.06 24.96 3.62
C CYS A 105 -2.85 25.91 3.68
N ASP A 106 -3.01 27.15 3.21
CA ASP A 106 -1.93 28.13 3.16
C ASP A 106 -1.49 28.56 4.56
N ARG A 107 -2.42 28.81 5.50
CA ARG A 107 -2.11 29.07 6.91
C ARG A 107 -1.37 27.89 7.54
N MET A 108 -1.85 26.67 7.31
CA MET A 108 -1.22 25.48 7.88
C MET A 108 0.20 25.28 7.35
N ARG A 109 0.44 25.47 6.05
CA ARG A 109 1.78 25.39 5.44
C ARG A 109 2.76 26.33 6.11
N VAL A 110 2.36 27.57 6.41
CA VAL A 110 3.22 28.54 7.12
C VAL A 110 3.61 28.02 8.50
N VAL A 111 2.65 27.48 9.25
CA VAL A 111 2.88 26.92 10.60
C VAL A 111 3.83 25.73 10.56
N VAL A 112 3.66 24.82 9.59
CA VAL A 112 4.42 23.57 9.56
C VAL A 112 5.69 23.63 8.70
N CYS A 113 5.95 24.73 8.00
CA CYS A 113 7.09 24.86 7.08
C CYS A 113 8.42 24.53 7.74
N LYS A 114 8.78 25.24 8.83
CA LYS A 114 10.05 25.00 9.52
C LYS A 114 10.12 23.59 10.14
N PRO A 115 9.10 23.11 10.88
CA PRO A 115 9.08 21.73 11.39
C PRO A 115 9.21 20.64 10.32
N PHE A 116 8.53 20.79 9.19
CA PHE A 116 8.61 19.83 8.08
C PHE A 116 10.00 19.82 7.47
N LEU A 117 10.56 21.00 7.16
CA LEU A 117 11.91 21.11 6.62
C LEU A 117 12.96 20.57 7.59
N ALA A 118 12.79 20.77 8.90
CA ALA A 118 13.69 20.21 9.92
C ALA A 118 13.62 18.67 9.95
N ALA A 119 12.42 18.08 9.90
CA ALA A 119 12.25 16.62 9.83
C ALA A 119 12.86 16.05 8.54
N ILE A 120 12.62 16.70 7.41
CA ILE A 120 13.19 16.31 6.11
C ILE A 120 14.72 16.41 6.14
N ALA A 121 15.29 17.50 6.65
CA ALA A 121 16.74 17.69 6.74
C ALA A 121 17.41 16.66 7.65
N LEU A 122 16.75 16.25 8.73
CA LEU A 122 17.26 15.23 9.64
C LEU A 122 17.19 13.81 9.05
N LEU A 123 16.07 13.46 8.42
CA LEU A 123 15.80 12.10 7.97
C LEU A 123 16.33 11.80 6.57
N THR A 124 16.45 12.80 5.69
CA THR A 124 16.93 12.58 4.30
C THR A 124 18.32 11.95 4.25
N PRO A 125 19.34 12.41 5.02
CA PRO A 125 20.66 11.79 5.00
C PRO A 125 20.62 10.31 5.41
N VAL A 126 19.84 9.96 6.45
CA VAL A 126 19.71 8.58 6.94
C VAL A 126 19.01 7.71 5.89
N ALA A 127 17.92 8.18 5.32
CA ALA A 127 17.13 7.44 4.34
C ALA A 127 17.89 7.28 3.00
N ALA A 128 18.61 8.32 2.56
CA ALA A 128 19.46 8.25 1.37
C ALA A 128 20.66 7.31 1.58
N TYR A 129 21.33 7.38 2.74
CA TYR A 129 22.42 6.47 3.07
C TYR A 129 21.96 5.01 3.14
N SER A 130 20.79 4.75 3.74
CA SER A 130 20.12 3.45 3.71
C SER A 130 19.87 2.97 2.28
N GLN A 131 19.33 3.83 1.40
CA GLN A 131 19.03 3.46 0.03
C GLN A 131 20.29 3.17 -0.80
N ILE A 132 21.36 3.95 -0.62
CA ILE A 132 22.65 3.70 -1.26
C ILE A 132 23.24 2.38 -0.74
N GLY A 133 23.12 2.10 0.56
CA GLY A 133 23.48 0.79 1.12
C GLY A 133 22.71 -0.36 0.46
N ASN A 134 21.41 -0.18 0.21
CA ASN A 134 20.60 -1.16 -0.52
C ASN A 134 21.06 -1.36 -1.97
N TRP A 135 21.62 -0.33 -2.63
CA TRP A 135 22.24 -0.47 -3.95
C TRP A 135 23.48 -1.35 -3.87
N VAL A 136 24.38 -1.06 -2.93
CA VAL A 136 25.63 -1.81 -2.74
C VAL A 136 25.36 -3.28 -2.41
N LEU A 137 24.37 -3.57 -1.57
CA LEU A 137 23.98 -4.95 -1.26
C LEU A 137 23.48 -5.70 -2.50
N ARG A 138 22.72 -5.03 -3.37
CA ARG A 138 22.24 -5.63 -4.63
C ARG A 138 23.35 -5.85 -5.65
N VAL A 139 24.22 -4.86 -5.88
CA VAL A 139 25.32 -4.97 -6.85
C VAL A 139 26.28 -6.11 -6.50
N ASN A 140 26.62 -6.23 -5.22
CA ASN A 140 27.62 -7.21 -4.78
C ASN A 140 27.02 -8.59 -4.50
N ASN A 141 25.72 -8.82 -4.77
CA ASN A 141 25.00 -10.04 -4.41
C ASN A 141 25.24 -10.47 -2.94
N PHE A 142 25.39 -9.50 -2.02
CA PHE A 142 25.49 -9.81 -0.59
C PHE A 142 24.10 -10.22 -0.08
N GLU A 143 23.82 -11.52 -0.13
CA GLU A 143 22.67 -12.10 0.57
C GLU A 143 22.91 -12.05 2.08
N THR A 144 22.57 -10.91 2.68
CA THR A 144 22.46 -10.78 4.15
C THR A 144 21.25 -11.53 4.70
N MET A 145 20.39 -12.03 3.81
CA MET A 145 19.18 -12.75 4.11
C MET A 145 19.42 -14.24 3.93
N VAL A 146 19.33 -15.01 5.01
CA VAL A 146 19.38 -16.48 4.95
C VAL A 146 17.97 -17.03 5.05
N ARG A 147 17.65 -18.01 4.21
CA ARG A 147 16.40 -18.75 4.33
C ARG A 147 16.51 -19.72 5.49
N ASP A 148 15.63 -19.55 6.46
CA ASP A 148 15.46 -20.53 7.52
C ASP A 148 14.86 -21.82 6.94
N ALA A 149 15.52 -22.96 7.13
CA ALA A 149 15.11 -24.22 6.51
C ALA A 149 13.79 -24.78 7.08
N ALA A 150 13.48 -24.48 8.33
CA ALA A 150 12.27 -25.00 8.99
C ALA A 150 11.00 -24.22 8.58
N THR A 151 11.13 -22.91 8.45
CA THR A 151 9.99 -22.02 8.20
C THR A 151 9.92 -21.53 6.75
N GLY A 152 11.04 -21.63 6.02
CA GLY A 152 11.22 -21.09 4.68
C GLY A 152 11.23 -19.56 4.60
N ASN A 153 11.22 -18.88 5.75
CA ASN A 153 11.26 -17.41 5.79
C ASN A 153 12.70 -16.91 5.68
N MET A 154 12.88 -15.77 5.03
CA MET A 154 14.18 -15.10 4.94
C MET A 154 14.44 -14.28 6.20
N VAL A 155 15.61 -14.42 6.81
CA VAL A 155 16.03 -13.68 8.00
C VAL A 155 17.32 -12.94 7.73
N ASN A 156 17.37 -11.67 8.12
CA ASN A 156 18.60 -10.90 8.06
C ASN A 156 19.57 -11.38 9.17
N ILE A 157 20.73 -11.88 8.79
CA ILE A 157 21.75 -12.41 9.70
C ILE A 157 22.90 -11.45 9.98
N GLN A 158 23.10 -10.42 9.15
CA GLN A 158 24.28 -9.54 9.22
C GLN A 158 23.95 -8.05 9.34
N GLY A 159 22.69 -7.67 9.17
CA GLY A 159 22.24 -6.28 9.11
C GLY A 159 21.01 -5.97 9.96
N ASN A 160 20.69 -4.68 10.02
CA ASN A 160 19.50 -4.18 10.70
C ASN A 160 18.40 -3.87 9.68
N GLY A 161 17.33 -4.68 9.67
CA GLY A 161 16.18 -4.47 8.78
C GLY A 161 15.54 -3.09 8.91
N TRP A 162 15.56 -2.47 10.10
CA TRP A 162 15.07 -1.11 10.29
C TRP A 162 15.90 -0.07 9.54
N PHE A 163 17.21 -0.31 9.43
CA PHE A 163 18.07 0.56 8.65
C PHE A 163 17.80 0.38 7.15
N THR A 164 17.65 -0.86 6.66
CA THR A 164 17.24 -1.14 5.27
C THR A 164 15.91 -0.46 4.90
N ASP A 165 14.92 -0.55 5.79
CA ASP A 165 13.59 0.04 5.58
C ASP A 165 13.55 1.57 5.79
N ALA A 166 14.59 2.17 6.39
CA ALA A 166 14.68 3.63 6.54
C ALA A 166 14.62 4.36 5.19
N ALA A 167 15.06 3.73 4.10
CA ALA A 167 14.88 4.25 2.74
C ALA A 167 13.41 4.57 2.39
N LEU A 168 12.45 3.83 2.95
CA LEU A 168 11.02 4.06 2.70
C LEU A 168 10.55 5.42 3.23
N MET A 169 11.26 6.03 4.19
CA MET A 169 10.94 7.36 4.70
C MET A 169 11.06 8.46 3.63
N MET A 170 11.82 8.24 2.56
CA MET A 170 11.94 9.23 1.47
C MET A 170 10.61 9.48 0.76
N ALA A 171 9.78 8.45 0.64
CA ALA A 171 8.50 8.54 -0.06
C ALA A 171 7.52 9.54 0.59
N PRO A 172 7.17 9.45 1.89
CA PRO A 172 6.32 10.44 2.54
C PRO A 172 7.01 11.82 2.63
N MET A 173 8.35 11.89 2.77
CA MET A 173 9.07 13.17 2.73
C MET A 173 8.93 13.86 1.37
N ALA A 174 8.96 13.11 0.26
CA ALA A 174 8.72 13.64 -1.07
C ALA A 174 7.29 14.19 -1.20
N VAL A 175 6.29 13.45 -0.70
CA VAL A 175 4.88 13.91 -0.66
C VAL A 175 4.75 15.19 0.15
N MET A 176 5.33 15.23 1.35
CA MET A 176 5.31 16.39 2.25
C MET A 176 5.97 17.61 1.59
N THR A 177 7.10 17.42 0.90
CA THR A 177 7.84 18.49 0.22
C THR A 177 7.04 19.04 -0.97
N VAL A 178 6.46 18.17 -1.80
CA VAL A 178 5.58 18.57 -2.90
C VAL A 178 4.37 19.34 -2.37
N TRP A 179 3.73 18.86 -1.31
CA TRP A 179 2.59 19.54 -0.69
C TRP A 179 2.97 20.90 -0.07
N LEU A 180 4.10 20.97 0.65
CA LEU A 180 4.60 22.20 1.27
C LEU A 180 4.95 23.25 0.21
N SER A 181 5.51 22.80 -0.92
CA SER A 181 5.87 23.64 -2.06
C SER A 181 4.69 24.19 -2.85
N ARG A 182 3.46 23.76 -2.54
CA ARG A 182 2.27 24.03 -3.35
C ARG A 182 2.46 23.52 -4.79
N TYR A 183 3.09 22.35 -4.94
CA TYR A 183 3.38 21.70 -6.22
C TYR A 183 4.29 22.53 -7.15
N ARG A 184 5.19 23.35 -6.58
CA ARG A 184 6.20 24.11 -7.36
C ARG A 184 7.35 23.20 -7.78
N TRP A 185 8.11 23.65 -8.78
CA TRP A 185 9.19 22.87 -9.40
C TRP A 185 10.22 22.32 -8.39
N TRP A 186 10.54 23.07 -7.33
CA TRP A 186 11.51 22.62 -6.33
C TRP A 186 11.01 21.45 -5.48
N GLY A 187 9.70 21.35 -5.23
CA GLY A 187 9.12 20.17 -4.55
C GLY A 187 9.18 18.94 -5.45
N TRP A 188 8.94 19.14 -6.75
CA TRP A 188 9.11 18.10 -7.77
C TRP A 188 10.57 17.71 -7.97
N ALA A 189 11.53 18.63 -7.80
CA ALA A 189 12.95 18.31 -7.84
C ALA A 189 13.35 17.34 -6.72
N TYR A 190 12.85 17.55 -5.49
CA TYR A 190 13.05 16.60 -4.40
C TYR A 190 12.39 15.24 -4.71
N PHE A 191 11.15 15.25 -5.22
CA PHE A 191 10.47 14.02 -5.64
C PHE A 191 11.25 13.27 -6.72
N ALA A 192 11.81 13.96 -7.70
CA ALA A 192 12.63 13.37 -8.76
C ALA A 192 13.92 12.77 -8.20
N GLY A 193 14.59 13.45 -7.26
CA GLY A 193 15.76 12.90 -6.54
C GLY A 193 15.42 11.64 -5.76
N PHE A 194 14.30 11.63 -5.05
CA PHE A 194 13.77 10.41 -4.41
C PHE A 194 13.50 9.29 -5.43
N ALA A 195 12.79 9.58 -6.52
CA ALA A 195 12.44 8.58 -7.53
C ALA A 195 13.70 7.99 -8.20
N PHE A 196 14.71 8.81 -8.45
CA PHE A 196 16.00 8.38 -8.96
C PHE A 196 16.73 7.46 -7.97
N LEU A 197 16.80 7.85 -6.69
CA LEU A 197 17.36 7.00 -5.64
C LEU A 197 16.60 5.67 -5.53
N GLN A 198 15.28 5.69 -5.71
CA GLN A 198 14.49 4.47 -5.63
C GLN A 198 14.60 3.58 -6.86
N ALA A 199 14.84 4.15 -8.04
CA ALA A 199 15.03 3.40 -9.27
C ALA A 199 16.23 2.43 -9.16
N GLY A 200 17.32 2.83 -8.49
CA GLY A 200 18.52 1.98 -8.36
C GLY A 200 18.33 0.67 -7.59
N THR A 201 17.31 0.54 -6.72
CA THR A 201 16.98 -0.76 -6.09
C THR A 201 16.05 -1.62 -6.95
N GLY A 202 15.49 -1.11 -8.05
CA GLY A 202 14.49 -1.81 -8.85
C GLY A 202 13.12 -1.99 -8.13
N THR A 203 12.99 -1.56 -6.88
CA THR A 203 11.73 -1.64 -6.13
C THR A 203 10.80 -0.50 -6.51
N ARG A 204 9.55 -0.83 -6.87
CA ARG A 204 8.61 0.12 -7.49
C ARG A 204 7.60 0.70 -6.49
N HIS A 205 7.33 -0.03 -5.40
CA HIS A 205 6.21 0.26 -4.51
C HIS A 205 6.25 1.66 -3.88
N ALA A 206 7.44 2.21 -3.60
CA ALA A 206 7.58 3.46 -2.88
C ALA A 206 7.30 4.64 -3.81
N ILE A 207 7.66 4.50 -5.10
CA ILE A 207 7.33 5.47 -6.14
C ILE A 207 5.82 5.47 -6.39
N ILE A 208 5.21 4.28 -6.52
CA ILE A 208 3.75 4.13 -6.69
C ILE A 208 3.02 4.75 -5.48
N TYR A 209 3.47 4.45 -4.27
CA TYR A 209 2.96 5.03 -3.03
C TYR A 209 3.04 6.56 -3.04
N ALA A 210 4.22 7.14 -3.29
CA ALA A 210 4.41 8.59 -3.25
C ALA A 210 3.58 9.29 -4.32
N THR A 211 3.50 8.71 -5.52
CA THR A 211 2.69 9.22 -6.63
C THR A 211 1.22 9.21 -6.28
N ALA A 212 0.70 8.09 -5.75
CA ALA A 212 -0.67 7.96 -5.28
C ALA A 212 -0.97 8.97 -4.17
N ALA A 213 -0.09 9.12 -3.18
CA ALA A 213 -0.28 10.07 -2.09
C ALA A 213 -0.28 11.54 -2.58
N VAL A 214 0.62 11.92 -3.48
CA VAL A 214 0.61 13.27 -4.10
C VAL A 214 -0.68 13.50 -4.89
N ALA A 215 -1.11 12.51 -5.69
CA ALA A 215 -2.35 12.52 -6.45
C ALA A 215 -3.57 12.76 -5.55
N ILE A 216 -3.70 12.01 -4.45
CA ILE A 216 -4.80 12.16 -3.49
C ILE A 216 -4.70 13.49 -2.74
N CYS A 217 -3.52 13.91 -2.29
CA CYS A 217 -3.30 15.22 -1.67
C CYS A 217 -3.81 16.35 -2.58
N TRP A 218 -3.47 16.30 -3.86
CA TRP A 218 -3.89 17.30 -4.83
C TRP A 218 -5.40 17.31 -5.04
N LEU A 219 -6.03 16.14 -5.20
CA LEU A 219 -7.48 16.02 -5.35
C LEU A 219 -8.23 16.56 -4.14
N LEU A 220 -7.77 16.19 -2.93
CA LEU A 220 -8.38 16.63 -1.67
C LEU A 220 -8.23 18.14 -1.44
N GLU A 221 -7.10 18.74 -1.83
CA GLU A 221 -6.89 20.18 -1.76
C GLU A 221 -7.75 20.93 -2.77
N LYS A 222 -7.92 20.39 -3.98
CA LYS A 222 -8.76 20.98 -5.03
C LYS A 222 -10.25 20.67 -4.86
N GLY A 223 -10.64 19.84 -3.90
CA GLY A 223 -12.02 19.41 -3.71
C GLY A 223 -12.58 18.62 -4.90
N ARG A 224 -11.71 17.93 -5.65
CA ARG A 224 -12.08 17.14 -6.82
C ARG A 224 -12.26 15.68 -6.44
N LYS A 225 -13.29 15.04 -6.99
CA LYS A 225 -13.53 13.60 -6.84
C LYS A 225 -12.65 12.76 -7.78
N TRP A 226 -12.39 13.29 -8.98
CA TRP A 226 -11.71 12.60 -10.08
C TRP A 226 -10.67 13.51 -10.72
N PHE A 227 -9.69 12.89 -11.38
CA PHE A 227 -8.81 13.59 -12.29
C PHE A 227 -9.57 14.04 -13.54
N ASP A 228 -9.12 15.14 -14.13
CA ASP A 228 -9.53 15.44 -15.50
C ASP A 228 -8.82 14.48 -16.47
N TRP A 229 -9.41 14.29 -17.65
CA TRP A 229 -8.86 13.38 -18.66
C TRP A 229 -7.44 13.75 -19.08
N ARG A 230 -7.06 15.02 -18.95
CA ARG A 230 -5.70 15.52 -19.26
C ARG A 230 -4.68 14.97 -18.27
N ALA A 231 -4.98 15.03 -16.97
CA ALA A 231 -4.14 14.45 -15.94
C ALA A 231 -4.05 12.92 -16.09
N VAL A 232 -5.16 12.25 -16.48
CA VAL A 232 -5.14 10.81 -16.78
C VAL A 232 -4.22 10.50 -17.96
N ALA A 233 -4.34 11.25 -19.07
CA ALA A 233 -3.49 11.06 -20.24
C ALA A 233 -2.00 11.27 -19.90
N LEU A 234 -1.68 12.31 -19.13
CA LEU A 234 -0.31 12.55 -18.67
C LEU A 234 0.20 11.42 -17.75
N ALA A 235 -0.65 10.92 -16.85
CA ALA A 235 -0.29 9.81 -15.98
C ALA A 235 -0.04 8.51 -16.77
N LEU A 236 -0.79 8.27 -17.85
CA LEU A 236 -0.56 7.13 -18.74
C LEU A 236 0.78 7.25 -19.49
N VAL A 237 1.10 8.44 -20.02
CA VAL A 237 2.41 8.70 -20.65
C VAL A 237 3.55 8.50 -19.64
N ALA A 238 3.39 9.03 -18.43
CA ALA A 238 4.36 8.84 -17.36
C ALA A 238 4.49 7.37 -16.95
N ALA A 239 3.40 6.61 -16.91
CA ALA A 239 3.42 5.17 -16.61
C ALA A 239 4.14 4.36 -17.70
N VAL A 240 3.96 4.70 -18.98
CA VAL A 240 4.69 4.07 -20.09
C VAL A 240 6.18 4.38 -20.02
N ALA A 241 6.55 5.65 -19.79
CA ALA A 241 7.95 6.05 -19.61
C ALA A 241 8.58 5.39 -18.37
N PHE A 242 7.83 5.32 -17.28
CA PHE A 242 8.24 4.63 -16.06
C PHE A 242 8.44 3.14 -16.31
N ASN A 243 7.57 2.49 -17.08
CA ASN A 243 7.70 1.08 -17.43
C ASN A 243 9.04 0.78 -18.14
N GLN A 244 9.51 1.68 -19.01
CA GLN A 244 10.81 1.53 -19.69
C GLN A 244 11.99 1.57 -18.71
N ILE A 245 11.98 2.51 -17.76
CA ILE A 245 13.00 2.59 -16.69
C ILE A 245 12.94 1.33 -15.80
N VAL A 246 11.74 0.79 -15.65
CA VAL A 246 11.43 -0.32 -14.76
C VAL A 246 11.81 -1.68 -15.35
N ILE A 247 11.74 -1.86 -16.67
CA ILE A 247 12.20 -3.06 -17.37
C ILE A 247 13.69 -3.30 -17.10
N ASP A 248 14.49 -2.24 -17.10
CA ASP A 248 15.90 -2.28 -16.75
C ASP A 248 16.15 -2.53 -15.23
N ARG A 249 15.12 -2.53 -14.39
CA ARG A 249 15.18 -2.72 -12.93
C ARG A 249 16.25 -1.86 -12.24
N GLY A 250 16.56 -0.70 -12.82
CA GLY A 250 17.60 0.21 -12.33
C GLY A 250 19.03 -0.20 -12.65
N GLY A 251 19.26 -1.14 -13.58
CA GLY A 251 20.59 -1.52 -14.06
C GLY A 251 21.37 -0.31 -14.58
N ALA A 252 20.76 0.49 -15.44
CA ALA A 252 21.32 1.74 -15.95
C ALA A 252 21.59 2.79 -14.87
N VAL A 253 20.86 2.75 -13.74
CA VAL A 253 21.13 3.65 -12.60
C VAL A 253 22.29 3.11 -11.76
N ARG A 254 22.36 1.79 -11.54
CA ARG A 254 23.44 1.15 -10.79
C ARG A 254 24.77 1.20 -11.53
N SER A 255 24.75 1.08 -12.86
CA SER A 255 25.94 1.12 -13.71
C SER A 255 26.68 2.47 -13.65
N ILE A 256 26.02 3.54 -13.19
CA ILE A 256 26.65 4.84 -12.91
C ILE A 256 27.54 4.75 -11.66
N VAL A 257 27.22 3.88 -10.70
CA VAL A 257 27.86 3.79 -9.39
C VAL A 257 28.91 2.68 -9.34
N ALA A 258 28.65 1.53 -9.96
CA ALA A 258 29.56 0.39 -9.99
C ALA A 258 29.31 -0.46 -11.26
N GLU A 259 30.33 -1.17 -11.74
CA GLU A 259 30.16 -2.18 -12.78
C GLU A 259 29.22 -3.27 -12.26
N ASP A 260 28.07 -3.43 -12.91
CA ASP A 260 27.05 -4.42 -12.52
C ASP A 260 27.57 -5.80 -12.94
N LEU A 261 28.05 -6.59 -11.97
CA LEU A 261 28.52 -7.96 -12.18
C LEU A 261 27.36 -8.97 -12.27
N GLY A 262 26.11 -8.50 -12.18
CA GLY A 262 24.91 -9.31 -12.02
C GLY A 262 24.28 -9.84 -13.31
N ASP A 263 25.02 -10.60 -14.12
CA ASP A 263 24.52 -11.25 -15.36
C ASP A 263 23.66 -12.53 -15.11
N GLY A 264 23.07 -12.67 -13.92
CA GLY A 264 22.52 -13.95 -13.44
C GLY A 264 21.00 -14.08 -13.35
N TYR A 265 20.23 -13.01 -13.58
CA TYR A 265 18.77 -13.12 -13.53
C TYR A 265 18.24 -13.65 -14.87
N ILE A 266 17.30 -14.61 -14.79
CA ILE A 266 16.51 -15.12 -15.93
C ILE A 266 16.25 -13.96 -16.88
N ASP A 267 16.55 -14.15 -18.17
CA ASP A 267 16.38 -13.13 -19.19
C ASP A 267 14.89 -12.74 -19.28
N GLU A 268 14.45 -11.81 -18.44
CA GLU A 268 13.06 -11.37 -18.35
C GLU A 268 12.58 -10.76 -19.68
N GLN A 269 13.51 -10.46 -20.60
CA GLN A 269 13.19 -10.06 -21.97
C GLN A 269 12.50 -11.18 -22.76
N THR A 270 12.57 -12.43 -22.30
CA THR A 270 11.87 -13.55 -22.94
C THR A 270 10.45 -13.78 -22.40
N LEU A 271 10.03 -13.08 -21.34
CA LEU A 271 8.70 -13.25 -20.76
C LEU A 271 7.64 -12.49 -21.55
N ASP A 272 6.43 -13.05 -21.62
CA ASP A 272 5.31 -12.38 -22.26
C ASP A 272 4.89 -11.12 -21.48
N PRO A 273 4.25 -10.12 -22.14
CA PRO A 273 3.80 -8.91 -21.47
C PRO A 273 2.91 -9.22 -20.27
N LEU A 274 3.26 -8.73 -19.07
CA LEU A 274 2.57 -8.97 -17.79
C LEU A 274 2.74 -10.36 -17.15
N GLU A 275 3.57 -11.23 -17.70
CA GLU A 275 3.84 -12.56 -17.12
C GLU A 275 4.77 -12.51 -15.88
N HIS A 276 5.30 -11.33 -15.55
CA HIS A 276 6.28 -11.14 -14.48
C HIS A 276 5.69 -11.38 -13.08
N MET A 277 6.57 -11.79 -12.14
CA MET A 277 6.25 -12.06 -10.74
C MET A 277 5.56 -10.90 -9.99
N ASP A 278 5.82 -9.65 -10.38
CA ASP A 278 5.18 -8.49 -9.75
C ASP A 278 3.67 -8.42 -9.97
N PHE A 279 3.16 -9.09 -11.01
CA PHE A 279 1.74 -9.10 -11.35
C PHE A 279 1.06 -10.46 -11.11
N ALA A 280 1.81 -11.45 -10.64
CA ALA A 280 1.36 -12.84 -10.54
C ALA A 280 0.52 -13.16 -9.29
N SER A 281 -0.18 -12.17 -8.71
CA SER A 281 -0.97 -12.42 -7.50
C SER A 281 -2.14 -13.39 -7.72
N LEU A 282 -2.61 -13.57 -8.97
CA LEU A 282 -3.55 -14.62 -9.32
C LEU A 282 -2.93 -16.00 -9.13
N GLU A 283 -1.78 -16.25 -9.74
CA GLU A 283 -1.05 -17.52 -9.69
C GLU A 283 -0.57 -17.83 -8.27
N TYR A 284 -0.18 -16.82 -7.50
CA TYR A 284 0.12 -16.98 -6.08
C TYR A 284 -1.09 -17.45 -5.29
N PHE A 285 -2.28 -16.92 -5.61
CA PHE A 285 -3.50 -17.39 -4.98
C PHE A 285 -3.86 -18.81 -5.47
N GLU A 286 -3.65 -19.14 -6.74
CA GLU A 286 -3.82 -20.51 -7.26
C GLU A 286 -2.89 -21.50 -6.56
N TYR A 287 -1.63 -21.11 -6.33
CA TYR A 287 -0.68 -21.90 -5.55
C TYR A 287 -1.15 -22.12 -4.10
N ILE A 288 -1.69 -21.08 -3.47
CA ILE A 288 -2.26 -21.18 -2.12
C ILE A 288 -3.48 -22.12 -2.10
N VAL A 289 -4.38 -22.08 -3.09
CA VAL A 289 -5.52 -22.99 -3.17
C VAL A 289 -5.08 -24.43 -3.45
N TYR A 290 -4.08 -24.59 -4.32
CA TYR A 290 -3.45 -25.87 -4.63
C TYR A 290 -2.86 -26.52 -3.37
N ALA A 291 -2.16 -25.76 -2.52
CA ALA A 291 -1.54 -26.27 -1.31
C ALA A 291 -2.53 -26.38 -0.13
N VAL A 292 -3.34 -25.36 0.12
CA VAL A 292 -4.15 -25.18 1.34
C VAL A 292 -5.65 -25.26 1.05
N PRO A 293 -6.44 -26.10 1.73
CA PRO A 293 -6.02 -27.10 2.72
C PRO A 293 -5.69 -28.46 2.08
N GLN A 294 -5.80 -28.59 0.75
CA GLN A 294 -5.88 -29.89 0.08
C GLN A 294 -4.66 -30.78 0.34
N ARG A 295 -3.47 -30.18 0.42
CA ARG A 295 -2.20 -30.90 0.63
C ARG A 295 -1.68 -30.71 2.05
N THR A 296 -1.90 -29.55 2.65
CA THR A 296 -1.52 -29.27 4.04
C THR A 296 -2.38 -30.02 5.06
N GLY A 297 -3.59 -30.44 4.68
CA GLY A 297 -4.58 -31.03 5.59
C GLY A 297 -5.15 -30.04 6.62
N THR A 298 -4.80 -28.76 6.54
CA THR A 298 -5.15 -27.75 7.55
C THR A 298 -5.08 -26.33 6.98
N TYR A 299 -5.59 -25.35 7.74
CA TYR A 299 -5.48 -23.92 7.45
C TYR A 299 -4.53 -23.23 8.45
N ASP A 300 -4.21 -21.96 8.19
CA ASP A 300 -3.37 -21.16 9.11
C ASP A 300 -4.17 -20.62 10.32
N TYR A 301 -5.50 -20.52 10.21
CA TYR A 301 -6.38 -19.99 11.26
C TYR A 301 -5.99 -18.59 11.77
N PHE A 302 -5.42 -17.76 10.89
CA PHE A 302 -4.89 -16.42 11.19
C PHE A 302 -3.74 -16.43 12.22
N ALA A 303 -3.07 -17.56 12.45
CA ALA A 303 -1.90 -17.64 13.30
C ALA A 303 -0.79 -16.66 12.87
N HIS A 304 -0.64 -16.43 11.56
CA HIS A 304 0.32 -15.46 11.02
C HIS A 304 0.12 -14.03 11.55
N VAL A 305 -1.08 -13.65 12.01
CA VAL A 305 -1.35 -12.32 12.59
C VAL A 305 -0.60 -12.12 13.92
N LEU A 306 -0.29 -13.20 14.65
CA LEU A 306 0.48 -13.13 15.89
C LEU A 306 1.90 -12.60 15.68
N GLN A 307 2.42 -12.62 14.44
CA GLN A 307 3.71 -12.03 14.08
C GLN A 307 3.78 -10.53 14.37
N ILE A 308 2.66 -9.84 14.48
CA ILE A 308 2.60 -8.42 14.85
C ILE A 308 3.32 -8.16 16.18
N PHE A 309 3.32 -9.14 17.09
CA PHE A 309 3.97 -9.02 18.39
C PHE A 309 5.44 -9.44 18.39
N THR A 310 5.91 -10.15 17.36
CA THR A 310 7.26 -10.72 17.32
C THR A 310 8.16 -10.06 16.27
N GLU A 311 7.62 -9.72 15.10
CA GLU A 311 8.43 -9.18 13.99
C GLU A 311 9.03 -7.79 14.30
N PRO A 312 8.29 -6.82 14.87
CA PRO A 312 8.83 -5.48 15.12
C PRO A 312 10.03 -5.44 16.09
N VAL A 313 10.17 -6.43 16.97
CA VAL A 313 11.25 -6.49 17.97
C VAL A 313 12.56 -6.91 17.28
N PRO A 314 13.63 -6.08 17.27
CA PRO A 314 14.90 -6.47 16.66
C PRO A 314 15.50 -7.75 17.28
N ARG A 315 16.10 -8.63 16.47
CA ARG A 315 16.76 -9.85 16.97
C ARG A 315 17.94 -9.56 17.90
N ALA A 316 18.56 -8.38 17.80
CA ALA A 316 19.57 -7.92 18.74
C ALA A 316 19.02 -7.74 20.18
N ILE A 317 17.71 -7.55 20.33
CA ILE A 317 17.03 -7.43 21.64
C ILE A 317 16.39 -8.76 22.03
N TRP A 318 15.87 -9.52 21.07
CA TRP A 318 15.26 -10.84 21.29
C TRP A 318 15.82 -11.88 20.29
N GLU A 319 16.93 -12.49 20.66
CA GLU A 319 17.70 -13.39 19.78
C GLU A 319 16.87 -14.62 19.37
N GLY A 320 16.26 -15.30 20.35
CA GLY A 320 15.43 -16.50 20.17
C GLY A 320 13.99 -16.23 19.72
N LYS A 321 13.68 -15.07 19.13
CA LYS A 321 12.32 -14.80 18.66
C LYS A 321 11.92 -15.74 17.51
N PRO A 322 10.64 -16.16 17.42
CA PRO A 322 10.17 -16.99 16.32
C PRO A 322 10.53 -16.42 14.95
N VAL A 323 10.84 -17.29 13.99
CA VAL A 323 11.04 -16.93 12.59
C VAL A 323 9.71 -17.07 11.87
N GLY A 324 9.13 -15.97 11.39
CA GLY A 324 7.77 -15.99 10.84
C GLY A 324 6.70 -16.23 11.91
N SER A 325 5.68 -17.04 11.57
CA SER A 325 4.51 -17.24 12.42
C SER A 325 4.88 -17.93 13.73
N PRO A 326 4.52 -17.40 14.91
CA PRO A 326 4.78 -18.08 16.19
C PRO A 326 4.14 -19.46 16.28
N ILE A 327 3.01 -19.66 15.60
CA ILE A 327 2.34 -20.94 15.45
C ILE A 327 2.35 -21.27 13.95
N GLN A 328 3.06 -22.32 13.58
CA GLN A 328 3.21 -22.75 12.21
C GLN A 328 2.42 -24.06 12.00
N HIS A 329 1.33 -23.97 11.25
CA HIS A 329 0.51 -25.14 10.91
C HIS A 329 1.03 -25.91 9.69
N PHE A 330 1.71 -25.22 8.77
CA PHE A 330 2.32 -25.80 7.58
C PHE A 330 3.43 -24.88 7.04
N SER A 331 4.25 -25.38 6.12
CA SER A 331 5.15 -24.59 5.29
C SER A 331 4.73 -24.69 3.83
N LEU A 332 4.57 -23.55 3.15
CA LEU A 332 4.28 -23.56 1.70
C LEU A 332 5.48 -24.05 0.88
N TRP A 333 6.68 -24.11 1.45
CA TRP A 333 7.87 -24.64 0.78
C TRP A 333 7.87 -26.15 0.65
N ASP A 334 7.02 -26.85 1.41
CA ASP A 334 6.89 -28.31 1.32
C ASP A 334 6.13 -28.75 0.06
N TYR A 335 5.50 -27.80 -0.65
CA TYR A 335 4.61 -28.05 -1.79
C TYR A 335 5.04 -27.36 -3.09
N GLY A 336 6.23 -26.73 -3.10
CA GLY A 336 6.73 -25.94 -4.22
C GLY A 336 7.73 -24.87 -3.79
N ARG A 337 7.97 -23.87 -4.65
CA ARG A 337 9.01 -22.85 -4.42
C ARG A 337 8.45 -21.42 -4.40
N PRO A 338 7.69 -20.99 -3.36
CA PRO A 338 7.02 -19.69 -3.30
C PRO A 338 7.97 -18.47 -3.13
N ILE A 339 9.03 -18.38 -3.94
CA ILE A 339 10.01 -17.30 -3.93
C ILE A 339 9.30 -16.00 -4.31
N GLY A 340 9.39 -14.96 -3.49
CA GLY A 340 8.83 -13.65 -3.83
C GLY A 340 7.29 -13.60 -3.90
N MET A 341 6.60 -14.63 -3.39
CA MET A 341 5.15 -14.72 -3.41
C MET A 341 4.49 -13.61 -2.59
N THR A 342 3.51 -12.93 -3.17
CA THR A 342 2.62 -11.99 -2.45
C THR A 342 1.19 -12.50 -2.49
N ALA A 343 0.72 -13.07 -1.38
CA ALA A 343 -0.52 -13.84 -1.31
C ALA A 343 -1.80 -13.05 -1.64
N SER A 344 -1.77 -11.71 -1.66
CA SER A 344 -2.93 -10.83 -1.76
C SER A 344 -3.93 -10.96 -0.62
N MET A 345 -4.78 -9.94 -0.46
CA MET A 345 -5.80 -9.94 0.57
C MET A 345 -6.74 -11.17 0.51
N PRO A 346 -7.34 -11.56 -0.63
CA PRO A 346 -8.15 -12.77 -0.68
C PRO A 346 -7.32 -14.05 -0.50
N GLY A 347 -6.08 -14.13 -0.99
CA GLY A 347 -5.27 -15.34 -0.80
C GLY A 347 -4.85 -15.57 0.65
N ILE A 348 -4.49 -14.52 1.41
CA ILE A 348 -4.28 -14.63 2.86
C ILE A 348 -5.56 -15.08 3.58
N GLY A 349 -6.71 -14.54 3.18
CA GLY A 349 -7.99 -14.97 3.72
C GLY A 349 -8.26 -16.46 3.48
N TRP A 350 -8.04 -16.94 2.26
CA TRP A 350 -8.19 -18.36 1.93
C TRP A 350 -7.23 -19.24 2.73
N MET A 351 -5.95 -18.88 2.78
CA MET A 351 -4.92 -19.59 3.53
C MET A 351 -5.30 -19.73 5.02
N SER A 352 -6.02 -18.75 5.55
CA SER A 352 -6.42 -18.70 6.96
C SER A 352 -7.66 -19.53 7.27
N LEU A 353 -8.70 -19.50 6.41
CA LEU A 353 -9.94 -20.22 6.69
C LEU A 353 -10.87 -20.38 5.46
N GLY A 354 -10.30 -20.58 4.26
CA GLY A 354 -11.06 -20.70 3.02
C GLY A 354 -11.97 -19.48 2.76
N TYR A 355 -13.18 -19.70 2.24
CA TYR A 355 -14.15 -18.61 1.99
C TYR A 355 -14.49 -17.77 3.24
N PRO A 356 -14.78 -18.34 4.43
CA PRO A 356 -14.93 -17.55 5.66
C PRO A 356 -13.73 -16.65 5.94
N GLY A 357 -12.51 -17.15 5.73
CA GLY A 357 -11.29 -16.39 5.95
C GLY A 357 -11.15 -15.21 4.97
N ILE A 358 -11.56 -15.37 3.71
CA ILE A 358 -11.65 -14.26 2.74
C ILE A 358 -12.58 -13.16 3.25
N VAL A 359 -13.76 -13.53 3.74
CA VAL A 359 -14.73 -12.55 4.28
C VAL A 359 -14.14 -11.82 5.48
N ILE A 360 -13.53 -12.53 6.42
CA ILE A 360 -12.90 -11.93 7.61
C ILE A 360 -11.78 -10.97 7.19
N GLN A 361 -10.85 -11.42 6.34
CA GLN A 361 -9.71 -10.63 5.93
C GLN A 361 -10.13 -9.36 5.17
N ALA A 362 -11.04 -9.51 4.20
CA ALA A 362 -11.61 -8.38 3.46
C ALA A 362 -12.34 -7.40 4.38
N SER A 363 -13.07 -7.91 5.37
CA SER A 363 -13.76 -7.08 6.36
C SER A 363 -12.78 -6.28 7.22
N VAL A 364 -11.71 -6.90 7.73
CA VAL A 364 -10.70 -6.20 8.53
C VAL A 364 -10.05 -5.07 7.72
N PHE A 365 -9.64 -5.34 6.48
CA PHE A 365 -9.09 -4.32 5.59
C PHE A 365 -10.10 -3.21 5.30
N ALA A 366 -11.38 -3.55 5.09
CA ALA A 366 -12.45 -2.58 4.90
C ALA A 366 -12.67 -1.70 6.15
N PHE A 367 -12.62 -2.28 7.35
CA PHE A 367 -12.74 -1.54 8.60
C PHE A 367 -11.55 -0.60 8.83
N ILE A 368 -10.33 -1.03 8.52
CA ILE A 368 -9.13 -0.19 8.63
C ILE A 368 -9.21 0.98 7.66
N PHE A 369 -9.29 0.71 6.35
CA PHE A 369 -9.23 1.78 5.35
C PHE A 369 -10.53 2.60 5.26
N GLY A 370 -11.69 1.97 5.42
CA GLY A 370 -12.97 2.65 5.55
C GLY A 370 -13.02 3.50 6.83
N GLY A 371 -12.47 3.01 7.94
CA GLY A 371 -12.35 3.76 9.20
C GLY A 371 -11.46 4.99 9.04
N ILE A 372 -10.27 4.84 8.44
CA ILE A 372 -9.38 5.96 8.13
C ILE A 372 -10.07 7.00 7.24
N TYR A 373 -10.84 6.55 6.24
CA TYR A 373 -11.64 7.45 5.40
C TYR A 373 -12.77 8.13 6.16
N ARG A 374 -13.47 7.42 7.04
CA ARG A 374 -14.48 8.02 7.92
C ARG A 374 -13.87 9.06 8.86
N LEU A 375 -12.67 8.82 9.40
CA LEU A 375 -11.95 9.80 10.21
C LEU A 375 -11.64 11.08 9.42
N LEU A 376 -11.25 10.96 8.15
CA LEU A 376 -11.12 12.11 7.24
C LEU A 376 -12.45 12.86 7.12
N LEU A 377 -13.57 12.15 6.89
CA LEU A 377 -14.89 12.77 6.74
C LEU A 377 -15.38 13.47 8.02
N MET A 378 -14.96 12.99 9.20
CA MET A 378 -15.26 13.59 10.50
C MET A 378 -14.37 14.81 10.79
N ARG A 379 -13.09 14.76 10.40
CA ARG A 379 -12.10 15.85 10.60
C ARG A 379 -12.03 16.76 9.37
N ARG A 380 -13.16 17.38 9.03
CA ARG A 380 -13.39 18.14 7.79
C ARG A 380 -12.37 19.28 7.54
N ASP A 381 -11.82 19.85 8.61
CA ASP A 381 -11.19 21.17 8.55
C ASP A 381 -9.65 21.17 8.50
N GLY A 382 -8.98 20.05 8.82
CA GLY A 382 -7.52 20.03 9.01
C GLY A 382 -6.72 19.67 7.74
N PRO A 383 -5.88 20.57 7.17
CA PRO A 383 -5.03 20.23 6.01
C PRO A 383 -4.04 19.09 6.32
N LEU A 384 -3.57 19.01 7.57
CA LEU A 384 -2.72 17.93 8.04
C LEU A 384 -3.45 16.58 8.11
N ALA A 385 -4.74 16.57 8.45
CA ALA A 385 -5.53 15.35 8.44
C ALA A 385 -5.70 14.80 7.02
N ARG A 386 -5.84 15.68 6.02
CA ARG A 386 -5.89 15.30 4.59
C ARG A 386 -4.55 14.76 4.09
N LEU A 387 -3.44 15.38 4.50
CA LEU A 387 -2.10 14.87 4.19
C LEU A 387 -1.87 13.49 4.83
N ALA A 388 -2.18 13.35 6.12
CA ALA A 388 -2.08 12.07 6.83
C ALA A 388 -2.96 10.99 6.18
N TYR A 389 -4.17 11.37 5.76
CA TYR A 389 -5.07 10.49 5.02
C TYR A 389 -4.47 10.05 3.68
N ALA A 390 -3.92 10.98 2.90
CA ALA A 390 -3.32 10.67 1.60
C ALA A 390 -2.14 9.68 1.75
N LEU A 391 -1.32 9.87 2.78
CA LEU A 391 -0.27 8.93 3.15
C LEU A 391 -0.84 7.56 3.56
N ALA A 392 -1.92 7.54 4.35
CA ALA A 392 -2.55 6.29 4.79
C ALA A 392 -3.14 5.51 3.63
N ILE A 393 -3.91 6.18 2.77
CA ILE A 393 -4.63 5.51 1.70
C ILE A 393 -3.70 5.02 0.60
N ALA A 394 -2.56 5.68 0.37
CA ALA A 394 -1.55 5.18 -0.55
C ALA A 394 -0.93 3.84 -0.08
N MET A 395 -0.98 3.51 1.22
CA MET A 395 -0.54 2.19 1.72
C MET A 395 -1.46 1.05 1.28
N THR A 396 -2.66 1.35 0.76
CA THR A 396 -3.56 0.31 0.23
C THR A 396 -2.92 -0.51 -0.90
N VAL A 397 -2.02 0.10 -1.69
CA VAL A 397 -1.28 -0.60 -2.76
C VAL A 397 -0.49 -1.78 -2.19
N LEU A 398 0.22 -1.57 -1.08
CA LEU A 398 0.95 -2.64 -0.38
C LEU A 398 -0.01 -3.59 0.32
N GLY A 399 -1.00 -3.03 1.02
CA GLY A 399 -1.96 -3.82 1.79
C GLY A 399 -2.73 -4.84 0.95
N PHE A 400 -3.22 -4.45 -0.23
CA PHE A 400 -4.00 -5.35 -1.09
C PHE A 400 -3.12 -6.39 -1.79
N ARG A 401 -1.91 -6.00 -2.21
CA ARG A 401 -0.92 -6.88 -2.84
C ARG A 401 -0.42 -7.97 -1.89
N ASP A 402 -0.04 -7.60 -0.68
CA ASP A 402 0.59 -8.53 0.26
C ASP A 402 -0.48 -9.24 1.10
N GLY A 403 -1.60 -8.57 1.35
CA GLY A 403 -2.75 -9.13 2.04
C GLY A 403 -2.60 -9.26 3.55
N THR A 404 -1.43 -9.03 4.13
CA THR A 404 -1.17 -9.20 5.56
C THR A 404 -1.25 -7.89 6.35
N LEU A 405 -1.82 -7.93 7.56
CA LEU A 405 -1.80 -6.78 8.48
C LEU A 405 -0.38 -6.43 8.95
N LEU A 406 0.45 -7.46 9.04
CA LEU A 406 1.85 -7.36 9.41
C LEU A 406 2.62 -6.38 8.52
N THR A 407 2.44 -6.46 7.20
CA THR A 407 3.05 -5.54 6.24
C THR A 407 2.67 -4.09 6.52
N LEU A 408 1.39 -3.83 6.79
CA LEU A 408 0.92 -2.47 7.11
C LEU A 408 1.57 -1.95 8.39
N LEU A 409 1.63 -2.77 9.44
CA LEU A 409 2.20 -2.37 10.73
C LEU A 409 3.72 -2.20 10.67
N ARG A 410 4.42 -3.11 9.99
CA ARG A 410 5.88 -3.05 9.81
C ARG A 410 6.31 -1.80 9.05
N THR A 411 5.54 -1.41 8.04
CA THR A 411 5.87 -0.25 7.19
C THR A 411 5.39 1.09 7.77
N LEU A 412 4.47 1.07 8.74
CA LEU A 412 3.88 2.28 9.33
C LEU A 412 4.92 3.24 9.94
N PRO A 413 5.93 2.80 10.73
CA PRO A 413 6.96 3.69 11.25
C PRO A 413 7.72 4.45 10.16
N PHE A 414 7.89 3.85 8.98
CA PHE A 414 8.66 4.47 7.89
C PHE A 414 7.80 5.41 7.04
N TYR A 415 6.56 5.03 6.75
CA TYR A 415 5.63 5.88 5.99
C TYR A 415 5.04 7.03 6.81
N PHE A 416 4.84 6.85 8.12
CA PHE A 416 4.28 7.89 9.01
C PHE A 416 5.31 8.56 9.93
N GLY A 417 6.47 7.93 10.17
CA GLY A 417 7.51 8.48 11.03
C GLY A 417 7.92 9.91 10.67
N PRO A 418 8.18 10.24 9.39
CA PRO A 418 8.51 11.61 8.98
C PRO A 418 7.41 12.62 9.33
N LEU A 419 6.14 12.26 9.14
CA LEU A 419 5.01 13.12 9.52
C LEU A 419 4.93 13.27 11.05
N PHE A 420 5.06 12.18 11.82
CA PHE A 420 5.02 12.24 13.28
C PHE A 420 6.15 13.07 13.86
N LEU A 421 7.38 12.92 13.34
CA LEU A 421 8.52 13.72 13.75
C LEU A 421 8.29 15.21 13.44
N ALA A 422 7.75 15.52 12.26
CA ALA A 422 7.40 16.89 11.92
C ALA A 422 6.33 17.47 12.85
N LEU A 423 5.31 16.69 13.23
CA LEU A 423 4.30 17.10 14.21
C LEU A 423 4.88 17.28 15.62
N LEU A 424 5.87 16.46 16.00
CA LEU A 424 6.62 16.65 17.24
C LEU A 424 7.39 17.97 17.22
N PHE A 425 8.07 18.29 16.12
CA PHE A 425 8.74 19.58 15.96
C PHE A 425 7.76 20.76 15.94
N VAL A 426 6.56 20.62 15.38
CA VAL A 426 5.49 21.63 15.52
C VAL A 426 5.16 21.83 16.99
N ARG A 427 5.03 20.76 17.78
CA ARG A 427 4.69 20.84 19.21
C ARG A 427 5.79 21.54 20.03
N ILE A 428 7.06 21.22 19.76
CA ILE A 428 8.21 21.79 20.46
C ILE A 428 8.46 23.26 20.07
N SER A 429 8.28 23.59 18.79
CA SER A 429 8.57 24.94 18.26
C SER A 429 7.51 25.99 18.59
N ARG A 430 6.42 25.61 19.27
CA ARG A 430 5.37 26.56 19.65
C ARG A 430 5.87 27.41 20.83
N PRO A 431 6.02 28.74 20.67
CA PRO A 431 6.29 29.60 21.82
C PRO A 431 5.11 29.48 22.79
N ALA A 432 5.42 29.28 24.07
CA ALA A 432 4.45 29.25 25.15
C ALA A 432 3.67 30.58 25.17
N GLY A 433 2.51 30.62 24.51
CA GLY A 433 1.74 31.86 24.38
C GLY A 433 0.94 32.03 23.10
N ILE A 434 1.10 31.19 22.07
CA ILE A 434 0.11 31.14 20.98
C ILE A 434 -1.04 30.25 21.46
N PRO A 435 -2.20 30.83 21.82
CA PRO A 435 -3.30 30.06 22.36
C PRO A 435 -3.74 29.00 21.36
N ASP A 436 -4.25 27.90 21.91
CA ASP A 436 -4.67 26.69 21.22
C ASP A 436 -5.65 26.90 20.04
N VAL A 437 -5.99 28.09 19.56
CA VAL A 437 -7.00 28.39 18.53
C VAL A 437 -6.97 27.44 17.31
N LEU A 438 -5.79 27.00 16.85
CA LEU A 438 -5.67 26.00 15.76
C LEU A 438 -5.93 24.55 16.20
N LEU A 439 -5.64 24.18 17.46
CA LEU A 439 -6.06 22.92 18.09
C LEU A 439 -7.42 23.02 18.80
N ALA A 440 -7.95 24.22 19.05
CA ALA A 440 -9.20 24.50 19.74
C ALA A 440 -10.36 24.51 18.74
N GLN A 441 -10.08 24.79 17.46
CA GLN A 441 -10.97 24.37 16.38
C GLN A 441 -11.06 22.83 16.30
N GLU A 442 -9.98 22.07 16.58
CA GLU A 442 -10.06 20.62 16.79
C GLU A 442 -10.71 20.24 18.15
N ALA A 443 -10.55 21.05 19.21
CA ALA A 443 -11.14 20.84 20.54
C ALA A 443 -12.62 21.26 20.63
N ASN A 444 -13.19 21.86 19.59
CA ASN A 444 -14.64 22.01 19.48
C ASN A 444 -15.35 20.71 19.06
N ALA A 445 -14.63 19.72 18.52
CA ALA A 445 -15.17 18.39 18.26
C ALA A 445 -15.54 17.61 19.54
N PRO A 446 -14.71 17.58 20.60
CA PRO A 446 -15.12 16.98 21.88
C PRO A 446 -16.30 17.71 22.53
N ARG A 447 -16.36 19.05 22.47
CA ARG A 447 -17.55 19.79 22.98
C ARG A 447 -18.85 19.46 22.24
N PHE A 448 -18.79 19.12 20.94
CA PHE A 448 -19.97 18.65 20.20
C PHE A 448 -20.40 17.23 20.62
N LEU A 449 -19.46 16.37 21.03
CA LEU A 449 -19.76 15.02 21.52
C LEU A 449 -20.23 15.01 22.98
N GLU A 450 -19.76 15.96 23.79
CA GLU A 450 -20.21 16.22 25.16
C GLU A 450 -21.63 16.82 25.20
N GLN A 451 -22.07 17.47 24.13
CA GLN A 451 -23.44 17.97 24.00
C GLN A 451 -24.45 16.82 23.96
N THR A 452 -25.52 16.97 24.73
CA THR A 452 -26.69 16.09 24.65
C THR A 452 -27.25 16.07 23.22
N PRO A 453 -27.94 15.00 22.79
CA PRO A 453 -28.56 14.96 21.48
C PRO A 453 -29.49 16.15 21.18
N ALA A 454 -30.09 16.76 22.21
CA ALA A 454 -30.94 17.95 22.09
C ALA A 454 -30.13 19.24 21.83
N GLU A 455 -29.02 19.44 22.52
CA GLU A 455 -28.13 20.59 22.33
C GLU A 455 -27.47 20.58 20.95
N ARG A 456 -27.10 19.39 20.47
CA ARG A 456 -26.60 19.23 19.08
C ARG A 456 -27.64 19.63 18.05
N ARG A 457 -28.91 19.23 18.23
CA ARG A 457 -29.99 19.63 17.30
C ARG A 457 -30.21 21.14 17.32
N ARG A 458 -30.19 21.78 18.50
CA ARG A 458 -30.31 23.24 18.61
C ARG A 458 -29.14 23.98 17.98
N SER A 459 -27.90 23.54 18.21
CA SER A 459 -26.71 24.20 17.65
C SER A 459 -26.59 24.02 16.13
N LEU A 460 -27.16 22.94 15.58
CA LEU A 460 -27.29 22.76 14.13
C LEU A 460 -28.43 23.62 13.55
N ALA A 461 -29.56 23.74 14.24
CA ALA A 461 -30.69 24.57 13.80
C ALA A 461 -30.34 26.05 13.75
N THR A 462 -29.48 26.55 14.65
CA THR A 462 -29.01 27.95 14.63
C THR A 462 -27.94 28.23 13.55
N LYS A 463 -27.37 27.19 12.94
CA LYS A 463 -26.36 27.30 11.88
C LYS A 463 -26.90 26.99 10.49
N ALA A 464 -28.15 26.52 10.39
CA ALA A 464 -28.82 26.37 9.11
C ALA A 464 -29.27 27.77 8.62
N PRO A 465 -28.84 28.21 7.43
CA PRO A 465 -29.20 29.51 6.87
C PRO A 465 -30.69 29.62 6.53
#